data_AF-A0A098G2N2-F1
#
_entry.id   AF-A0A098G2N2-F1
#
_cell.length_a   1.000
_cell.length_b   1.000
_cell.length_c   1.000
_cell.angle_alpha   90.00
_cell.angle_beta   90.00
_cell.angle_gamma   90.00
#
_symmetry.space_group_name_H-M   'P 1'
#
loop_
_entity.id
_entity.type
_entity.pdbx_description
1 polymer ?
#
loop_
_entity_poly.entity_id
_entity_poly.type
_entity_poly.pdbx_seq_one_letter_code
_entity_poly.pdbx_strand_id
1 'polypeptide(L)'
;MTVRLFFIFLFLFSGIICAAIPEPLMFHDKPLDPLCFYNREGESQVLDLNKCGLAEKKYVQKGRNSELITKGFIGYNWQDPEFQNATEGYSYYKYFNAGKSLYWLYTINSGGGSGTFTAIHLVKRTSPNTLDIKTLFSGDRCNGGVQDVSEANNQLTFSVNLTVYDLVTLSKKSSQSIRPYDDLAACAVCCIAKAFYTVDAKALAQLKYVELNNVKNTDELPQQGVEQSCFNKLLLSYTSAGKTTFKQSTLDEFTDKFNQMCIKTKN
;
A
#
# COMPACT_ATOMS: atom_id res chain seq x y z
N MET A 1 27.98 52.80 -38.97
CA MET A 1 28.70 51.63 -38.41
C MET A 1 27.74 50.92 -37.48
N THR A 2 27.01 49.92 -37.98
CA THR A 2 25.82 49.36 -37.33
C THR A 2 26.14 47.93 -36.93
N VAL A 3 26.43 47.71 -35.64
CA VAL A 3 26.78 46.40 -35.09
C VAL A 3 25.49 45.62 -34.84
N ARG A 4 25.21 44.60 -35.65
CA ARG A 4 24.12 43.65 -35.43
C ARG A 4 24.56 42.60 -34.40
N LEU A 5 24.00 42.66 -33.20
CA LEU A 5 24.17 41.67 -32.15
C LEU A 5 23.34 40.41 -32.50
N PHE A 6 24.00 39.30 -32.81
CA PHE A 6 23.37 38.03 -33.15
C PHE A 6 23.14 37.25 -31.84
N PHE A 7 21.92 37.27 -31.29
CA PHE A 7 21.53 36.43 -30.15
C PHE A 7 21.32 34.99 -30.64
N ILE A 8 22.30 34.12 -30.39
CA ILE A 8 22.18 32.68 -30.60
C ILE A 8 21.40 32.09 -29.41
N PHE A 9 20.12 31.81 -29.63
CA PHE A 9 19.27 31.05 -28.70
C PHE A 9 19.69 29.57 -28.77
N LEU A 10 20.60 29.14 -27.91
CA LEU A 10 20.90 27.72 -27.68
C LEU A 10 19.69 27.10 -26.97
N PHE A 11 18.81 26.45 -27.74
CA PHE A 11 17.83 25.52 -27.21
C PHE A 11 18.57 24.32 -26.61
N LEU A 12 18.82 24.38 -25.30
CA LEU A 12 19.18 23.22 -24.51
C LEU A 12 17.97 22.28 -24.53
N PHE A 13 17.99 21.31 -25.46
CA PHE A 13 17.12 20.16 -25.38
C PHE A 13 17.53 19.36 -24.14
N SER A 14 16.92 19.67 -23.01
CA SER A 14 16.86 18.80 -21.85
C SER A 14 16.06 17.57 -22.27
N GLY A 15 16.75 16.63 -22.92
CA GLY A 15 16.21 15.31 -23.19
C GLY A 15 15.73 14.73 -21.87
N ILE A 16 14.43 14.44 -21.79
CA ILE A 16 13.83 13.75 -20.67
C ILE A 16 14.52 12.38 -20.63
N ILE A 17 15.51 12.23 -19.75
CA ILE A 17 16.12 10.94 -19.48
C ILE A 17 15.04 10.13 -18.77
N CYS A 18 14.26 9.36 -19.53
CA CYS A 18 13.47 8.29 -18.95
C CYS A 18 14.46 7.37 -18.23
N ALA A 19 14.47 7.41 -16.91
CA ALA A 19 15.32 6.53 -16.12
C ALA A 19 15.06 5.08 -16.55
N ALA A 20 16.09 4.44 -17.09
CA ALA A 20 15.99 3.05 -17.54
C ALA A 20 15.59 2.17 -16.35
N ILE A 21 14.72 1.20 -16.60
CA ILE A 21 14.33 0.23 -15.58
C ILE A 21 15.56 -0.62 -15.23
N PRO A 22 15.87 -0.84 -13.95
CA PRO A 22 17.03 -1.61 -13.56
C PRO A 22 16.97 -3.04 -14.11
N GLU A 23 18.11 -3.56 -14.57
CA GLU A 23 18.22 -4.93 -15.11
C GLU A 23 17.60 -6.02 -14.20
N PRO A 24 17.75 -5.97 -12.86
CA PRO A 24 17.09 -6.92 -11.97
C PRO A 24 15.55 -6.96 -12.07
N LEU A 25 14.95 -5.88 -12.56
CA LEU A 25 13.51 -5.70 -12.80
C LEU A 25 13.15 -5.79 -14.29
N MET A 26 14.01 -6.43 -15.10
CA MET A 26 13.74 -6.76 -16.49
C MET A 26 13.74 -8.28 -16.71
N PHE A 27 13.01 -8.74 -17.71
CA PHE A 27 12.99 -10.12 -18.19
C PHE A 27 12.79 -10.11 -19.71
N HIS A 28 13.72 -10.73 -20.45
CA HIS A 28 13.78 -10.67 -21.92
C HIS A 28 13.67 -9.23 -22.47
N ASP A 29 14.52 -8.34 -21.95
CA ASP A 29 14.61 -6.91 -22.32
C ASP A 29 13.31 -6.10 -22.12
N LYS A 30 12.36 -6.64 -21.36
CA LYS A 30 11.12 -5.96 -21.00
C LYS A 30 11.02 -5.80 -19.49
N PRO A 31 10.29 -4.79 -18.99
CA PRO A 31 9.97 -4.71 -17.57
C PRO A 31 9.28 -6.00 -17.11
N LEU A 32 9.50 -6.38 -15.85
CA LEU A 32 8.74 -7.49 -15.26
C LEU A 32 7.25 -7.24 -15.39
N ASP A 33 6.53 -8.29 -15.74
CA ASP A 33 5.09 -8.26 -15.88
C ASP A 33 4.43 -8.02 -14.51
N PRO A 34 3.55 -7.02 -14.35
CA PRO A 34 2.95 -6.67 -13.07
C PRO A 34 2.10 -7.80 -12.46
N LEU A 35 1.54 -8.70 -13.28
CA LEU A 35 0.75 -9.84 -12.79
C LEU A 35 1.61 -10.86 -12.05
N CYS A 36 2.93 -10.86 -12.26
CA CYS A 36 3.85 -11.67 -11.46
C CYS A 36 3.82 -11.34 -9.97
N PHE A 37 3.37 -10.13 -9.60
CA PHE A 37 3.26 -9.71 -8.20
C PHE A 37 1.84 -9.84 -7.65
N TYR A 38 0.83 -9.94 -8.51
CA TYR A 38 -0.57 -10.07 -8.12
C TYR A 38 -1.00 -11.52 -7.92
N ASN A 39 -0.67 -12.41 -8.86
CA ASN A 39 -1.20 -13.78 -8.89
C ASN A 39 -0.32 -14.80 -8.17
N ARG A 40 0.30 -14.39 -7.06
CA ARG A 40 1.16 -15.29 -6.29
C ARG A 40 0.29 -16.25 -5.47
N GLU A 41 0.20 -17.49 -5.93
CA GLU A 41 -0.45 -18.56 -5.18
C GLU A 41 0.42 -18.92 -3.96
N GLY A 42 -0.06 -18.56 -2.77
CA GLY A 42 0.62 -18.80 -1.50
C GLY A 42 1.75 -17.83 -1.16
N GLU A 43 2.33 -17.99 0.02
CA GLU A 43 3.42 -17.15 0.54
C GLU A 43 4.80 -17.52 -0.04
N SER A 44 4.87 -18.14 -1.23
CA SER A 44 6.15 -18.55 -1.82
C SER A 44 7.08 -17.34 -1.95
N GLN A 45 8.20 -17.38 -1.23
CA GLN A 45 9.18 -16.29 -1.23
C GLN A 45 10.01 -16.23 -2.51
N VAL A 46 9.77 -17.15 -3.44
CA VAL A 46 10.49 -17.26 -4.72
C VAL A 46 9.49 -17.18 -5.87
N LEU A 47 9.81 -16.34 -6.85
CA LEU A 47 9.03 -16.09 -8.05
C LEU A 47 9.83 -16.54 -9.28
N ASP A 48 9.30 -17.51 -10.03
CA ASP A 48 9.84 -17.96 -11.31
C ASP A 48 9.26 -17.11 -12.45
N LEU A 49 10.14 -16.36 -13.12
CA LEU A 49 9.76 -15.43 -14.18
C LEU A 49 9.26 -16.10 -15.46
N ASN A 50 9.54 -17.40 -15.63
CA ASN A 50 8.99 -18.18 -16.74
C ASN A 50 7.54 -18.62 -16.48
N LYS A 51 7.08 -18.54 -15.24
CA LYS A 51 5.78 -19.05 -14.77
C LYS A 51 4.99 -17.94 -14.09
N CYS A 52 4.99 -16.75 -14.66
CA CYS A 52 4.21 -15.64 -14.16
C CYS A 52 3.86 -14.67 -15.29
N GLY A 53 2.94 -13.75 -15.03
CA GLY A 53 2.55 -12.71 -15.97
C GLY A 53 1.40 -13.11 -16.90
N LEU A 54 1.19 -12.31 -17.97
CA LEU A 54 0.16 -12.58 -18.98
C LEU A 54 0.31 -13.95 -19.66
N ALA A 55 1.54 -14.42 -19.84
CA ALA A 55 1.84 -15.67 -20.52
C ALA A 55 1.27 -16.90 -19.79
N GLU A 56 1.07 -16.81 -18.48
CA GLU A 56 0.58 -17.92 -17.67
C GLU A 56 -0.95 -17.94 -17.54
N LYS A 57 -1.58 -16.76 -17.41
CA LYS A 57 -2.97 -16.65 -16.91
C LYS A 57 -4.00 -16.25 -17.98
N LYS A 58 -3.67 -16.35 -19.27
CA LYS A 58 -4.57 -16.08 -20.42
C LYS A 58 -5.24 -14.69 -20.44
N TYR A 59 -4.84 -13.72 -19.60
CA TYR A 59 -5.47 -12.40 -19.62
C TYR A 59 -5.21 -11.65 -20.91
N VAL A 60 -6.16 -10.79 -21.28
CA VAL A 60 -6.04 -9.89 -22.43
C VAL A 60 -5.72 -8.48 -21.93
N GLN A 61 -4.60 -7.91 -22.37
CA GLN A 61 -4.25 -6.52 -22.06
C GLN A 61 -5.23 -5.56 -22.75
N LYS A 62 -5.86 -4.65 -21.98
CA LYS A 62 -6.90 -3.73 -22.48
C LYS A 62 -6.41 -2.30 -22.69
N GLY A 63 -5.30 -1.91 -22.04
CA GLY A 63 -4.75 -0.56 -22.15
C GLY A 63 -3.86 -0.20 -20.98
N ARG A 64 -3.53 1.08 -20.87
CA ARG A 64 -2.74 1.62 -19.75
C ARG A 64 -3.39 2.90 -19.23
N ASN A 65 -3.38 3.07 -17.91
CA ASN A 65 -3.82 4.28 -17.25
C ASN A 65 -2.71 5.35 -17.34
N SER A 66 -2.93 6.40 -18.14
CA SER A 66 -1.95 7.44 -18.41
C SER A 66 -1.52 8.22 -17.15
N GLU A 67 -2.42 8.40 -16.19
CA GLU A 67 -2.12 9.08 -14.92
C GLU A 67 -1.11 8.26 -14.10
N LEU A 68 -1.32 6.94 -13.99
CA LEU A 68 -0.40 6.05 -13.30
C LEU A 68 0.97 5.98 -14.00
N ILE A 69 0.98 5.90 -15.33
CA ILE A 69 2.24 5.92 -16.10
C ILE A 69 3.00 7.24 -15.85
N THR A 70 2.31 8.38 -15.84
CA THR A 70 2.91 9.69 -15.55
C THR A 70 3.48 9.75 -14.13
N LYS A 71 2.87 9.04 -13.17
CA LYS A 71 3.36 8.88 -11.79
C LYS A 71 4.52 7.87 -11.66
N GLY A 72 4.98 7.29 -12.77
CA GLY A 72 6.11 6.35 -12.82
C GLY A 72 5.74 4.90 -12.55
N PHE A 73 4.45 4.53 -12.64
CA PHE A 73 4.05 3.13 -12.56
C PHE A 73 4.32 2.39 -13.86
N ILE A 74 4.59 1.10 -13.73
CA ILE A 74 4.71 0.13 -14.81
C ILE A 74 3.55 -0.84 -14.68
N GLY A 75 2.76 -0.97 -15.73
CA GLY A 75 1.66 -1.94 -15.76
C GLY A 75 0.62 -1.64 -16.81
N TYR A 76 -0.57 -2.23 -16.63
CA TYR A 76 -1.68 -2.14 -17.58
C TYR A 76 -3.01 -2.56 -16.94
N ASN A 77 -4.08 -2.23 -17.65
CA ASN A 77 -5.40 -2.80 -17.43
C ASN A 77 -5.51 -4.11 -18.23
N TRP A 78 -6.27 -5.06 -17.71
CA TRP A 78 -6.44 -6.38 -18.30
C TRP A 78 -7.88 -6.88 -18.11
N GLN A 79 -8.26 -7.89 -18.89
CA GLN A 79 -9.55 -8.56 -18.75
C GLN A 79 -9.35 -10.07 -18.79
N ASP A 80 -10.09 -10.78 -17.95
CA ASP A 80 -10.19 -12.23 -18.00
C ASP A 80 -11.08 -12.65 -19.19
N PRO A 81 -10.53 -13.38 -20.19
CA PRO A 81 -11.31 -13.78 -21.35
C PRO A 81 -12.41 -14.80 -21.02
N GLU A 82 -12.32 -15.50 -19.88
CA GLU A 82 -13.34 -16.48 -19.48
C GLU A 82 -14.65 -15.80 -19.09
N PHE A 83 -14.59 -14.52 -18.70
CA PHE A 83 -15.76 -13.72 -18.32
C PHE A 83 -16.02 -12.62 -19.35
N GLN A 84 -16.73 -12.98 -20.42
CA GLN A 84 -17.24 -12.01 -21.39
C GLN A 84 -18.13 -11.01 -20.65
N ASN A 85 -17.74 -9.73 -20.66
CA ASN A 85 -18.33 -8.61 -19.90
C ASN A 85 -17.86 -8.41 -18.45
N ALA A 86 -16.82 -9.11 -17.99
CA ALA A 86 -16.18 -8.72 -16.73
C ALA A 86 -15.63 -7.29 -16.81
N THR A 87 -15.72 -6.59 -15.69
CA THR A 87 -15.05 -5.29 -15.52
C THR A 87 -13.54 -5.48 -15.63
N GLU A 88 -12.86 -4.51 -16.22
CA GLU A 88 -11.41 -4.57 -16.39
C GLU A 88 -10.70 -4.62 -15.03
N GLY A 89 -9.81 -5.58 -14.87
CA GLY A 89 -8.82 -5.58 -13.81
C GLY A 89 -7.64 -4.67 -14.16
N TYR A 90 -6.78 -4.45 -13.20
CA TYR A 90 -5.52 -3.76 -13.42
C TYR A 90 -4.43 -4.29 -12.51
N SER A 91 -3.19 -4.18 -12.99
CA SER A 91 -2.00 -4.49 -12.21
C SER A 91 -0.90 -3.52 -12.58
N TYR A 92 -0.43 -2.78 -11.59
CA TYR A 92 0.66 -1.82 -11.73
C TYR A 92 1.64 -1.96 -10.56
N TYR A 93 2.90 -1.64 -10.81
CA TYR A 93 3.88 -1.45 -9.74
C TYR A 93 4.76 -0.23 -10.00
N LYS A 94 5.31 0.33 -8.92
CA LYS A 94 6.37 1.32 -8.93
C LYS A 94 7.52 0.79 -8.09
N TYR A 95 8.75 1.00 -8.53
CA TYR A 95 9.93 0.52 -7.82
C TYR A 95 10.70 1.67 -7.17
N PHE A 96 11.42 1.33 -6.10
CA PHE A 96 12.32 2.21 -5.36
C PHE A 96 13.61 1.45 -5.05
N ASN A 97 14.75 2.12 -5.14
CA ASN A 97 16.05 1.48 -4.89
C ASN A 97 16.27 1.29 -3.39
N ALA A 98 16.47 0.05 -2.95
CA ALA A 98 16.78 -0.28 -1.56
C ALA A 98 18.30 -0.54 -1.34
N GLY A 99 19.12 -0.33 -2.36
CA GLY A 99 20.56 -0.56 -2.37
C GLY A 99 20.94 -2.03 -2.62
N LYS A 100 22.20 -2.28 -3.01
CA LYS A 100 22.75 -3.64 -3.20
C LYS A 100 21.89 -4.56 -4.09
N SER A 101 21.34 -4.01 -5.19
CA SER A 101 20.44 -4.71 -6.11
C SER A 101 19.14 -5.22 -5.47
N LEU A 102 18.73 -4.61 -4.35
CA LEU A 102 17.42 -4.77 -3.73
C LEU A 102 16.50 -3.63 -4.17
N TYR A 103 15.22 -3.94 -4.32
CA TYR A 103 14.20 -2.96 -4.69
C TYR A 103 12.96 -3.14 -3.84
N TRP A 104 12.37 -2.01 -3.40
CA TRP A 104 11.00 -2.04 -2.93
C TRP A 104 10.07 -1.89 -4.12
N LEU A 105 9.04 -2.74 -4.20
CA LEU A 105 7.97 -2.63 -5.18
C LEU A 105 6.69 -2.25 -4.45
N TYR A 106 6.13 -1.10 -4.81
CA TYR A 106 4.76 -0.73 -4.45
C TYR A 106 3.82 -1.19 -5.55
N THR A 107 2.93 -2.12 -5.25
CA THR A 107 1.96 -2.68 -6.20
C THR A 107 0.56 -2.16 -5.91
N ILE A 108 -0.22 -1.94 -6.97
CA ILE A 108 -1.65 -1.64 -6.93
C ILE A 108 -2.37 -2.55 -7.92
N ASN A 109 -3.39 -3.25 -7.45
CA ASN A 109 -4.06 -4.29 -8.23
C ASN A 109 -5.57 -4.30 -7.97
N SER A 110 -6.32 -4.69 -9.00
CA SER A 110 -7.72 -5.08 -8.88
C SER A 110 -8.03 -6.19 -9.86
N GLY A 111 -8.83 -7.16 -9.43
CA GLY A 111 -9.36 -8.21 -10.29
C GLY A 111 -10.58 -7.80 -11.13
N GLY A 112 -10.95 -6.51 -11.15
CA GLY A 112 -12.17 -6.01 -11.81
C GLY A 112 -13.40 -5.96 -10.89
N GLY A 113 -13.28 -6.45 -9.65
CA GLY A 113 -14.30 -6.24 -8.61
C GLY A 113 -14.20 -4.87 -7.93
N SER A 114 -14.84 -4.73 -6.77
CA SER A 114 -14.73 -3.50 -5.95
C SER A 114 -13.44 -3.43 -5.11
N GLY A 115 -12.68 -4.53 -5.04
CA GLY A 115 -11.43 -4.60 -4.30
C GLY A 115 -10.31 -3.79 -4.97
N THR A 116 -9.49 -3.14 -4.15
CA THR A 116 -8.25 -2.47 -4.58
C THR A 116 -7.15 -2.86 -3.62
N PHE A 117 -6.30 -3.77 -4.09
CA PHE A 117 -5.24 -4.38 -3.31
C PHE A 117 -3.96 -3.62 -3.53
N THR A 118 -3.27 -3.33 -2.44
CA THR A 118 -2.00 -2.60 -2.47
C THR A 118 -1.00 -3.33 -1.60
N ALA A 119 0.27 -3.33 -1.99
CA ALA A 119 1.31 -4.00 -1.21
C ALA A 119 2.69 -3.35 -1.43
N ILE A 120 3.56 -3.53 -0.43
CA ILE A 120 4.99 -3.26 -0.54
C ILE A 120 5.72 -4.59 -0.46
N HIS A 121 6.53 -4.87 -1.47
CA HIS A 121 7.41 -6.04 -1.50
C HIS A 121 8.87 -5.59 -1.50
N LEU A 122 9.75 -6.35 -0.86
CA LEU A 122 11.19 -6.27 -1.08
C LEU A 122 11.58 -7.39 -2.04
N VAL A 123 12.23 -7.04 -3.15
CA VAL A 123 12.64 -8.01 -4.19
C VAL A 123 14.14 -8.01 -4.43
N LYS A 124 14.65 -9.18 -4.80
CA LYS A 124 16.05 -9.41 -5.19
C LYS A 124 16.12 -10.42 -6.33
N ARG A 125 16.88 -10.10 -7.38
CA ARG A 125 17.21 -11.08 -8.43
C ARG A 125 18.22 -12.09 -7.87
N THR A 126 17.86 -13.37 -7.93
CA THR A 126 18.73 -14.49 -7.51
C THR A 126 19.27 -15.29 -8.68
N SER A 127 18.55 -15.30 -9.80
CA SER A 127 19.00 -15.86 -11.07
C SER A 127 18.42 -15.05 -12.24
N PRO A 128 18.85 -15.27 -13.49
CA PRO A 128 18.24 -14.64 -14.66
C PRO A 128 16.71 -14.85 -14.76
N ASN A 129 16.18 -15.90 -14.13
CA ASN A 129 14.77 -16.28 -14.22
C ASN A 129 14.05 -16.28 -12.87
N THR A 130 14.68 -15.81 -11.79
CA THR A 130 14.15 -15.99 -10.44
C THR A 130 14.34 -14.74 -9.59
N LEU A 131 13.26 -14.36 -8.88
CA LEU A 131 13.27 -13.31 -7.87
C LEU A 131 12.96 -13.90 -6.50
N ASP A 132 13.74 -13.52 -5.50
CA ASP A 132 13.29 -13.58 -4.12
C ASP A 132 12.37 -12.38 -3.88
N ILE A 133 11.25 -12.63 -3.20
CA ILE A 133 10.24 -11.63 -2.92
C ILE A 133 9.67 -11.81 -1.50
N LYS A 134 9.74 -10.75 -0.71
CA LYS A 134 9.17 -10.69 0.64
C LYS A 134 8.11 -9.59 0.69
N THR A 135 6.86 -9.96 0.97
CA THR A 135 5.80 -8.97 1.24
C THR A 135 6.03 -8.37 2.63
N LEU A 136 6.10 -7.05 2.70
CA LEU A 136 6.28 -6.30 3.94
C LEU A 136 4.94 -5.81 4.48
N PHE A 137 4.10 -5.29 3.59
CA PHE A 137 2.76 -4.79 3.87
C PHE A 137 1.84 -5.14 2.71
N SER A 138 0.58 -5.43 3.01
CA SER A 138 -0.46 -5.65 2.00
C SER A 138 -1.84 -5.43 2.61
N GLY A 139 -2.80 -5.00 1.79
CA GLY A 139 -4.20 -4.92 2.21
C GLY A 139 -5.15 -4.45 1.11
N ASP A 140 -6.43 -4.34 1.45
CA ASP A 140 -7.50 -3.84 0.58
C ASP A 140 -8.08 -2.54 1.15
N ARG A 141 -7.89 -1.43 0.41
CA ARG A 141 -8.46 -0.11 0.75
C ARG A 141 -8.26 0.26 2.23
N CYS A 142 -9.32 0.22 3.05
CA CYS A 142 -9.27 0.57 4.48
C CYS A 142 -8.67 -0.52 5.37
N ASN A 143 -8.70 -1.77 4.93
CA ASN A 143 -8.17 -2.91 5.65
C ASN A 143 -6.72 -3.16 5.21
N GLY A 144 -5.82 -2.38 5.78
CA GLY A 144 -4.37 -2.50 5.56
C GLY A 144 -3.87 -1.96 4.22
N GLY A 145 -4.68 -1.22 3.46
CA GLY A 145 -4.24 -0.66 2.19
C GLY A 145 -3.10 0.35 2.35
N VAL A 146 -2.05 0.18 1.54
CA VAL A 146 -0.83 0.98 1.51
C VAL A 146 -0.98 2.15 0.52
N GLN A 147 -0.55 3.34 0.93
CA GLN A 147 -0.59 4.56 0.15
C GLN A 147 0.58 5.52 0.53
N ASP A 148 0.63 6.69 -0.11
CA ASP A 148 1.62 7.75 0.16
C ASP A 148 3.09 7.27 0.11
N VAL A 149 3.37 6.29 -0.75
CA VAL A 149 4.69 5.65 -0.82
C VAL A 149 5.71 6.57 -1.49
N SER A 150 6.79 6.86 -0.78
CA SER A 150 7.92 7.65 -1.26
C SER A 150 9.24 7.13 -0.71
N GLU A 151 10.35 7.45 -1.36
CA GLU A 151 11.69 7.11 -0.90
C GLU A 151 12.47 8.40 -0.63
N ALA A 152 13.16 8.44 0.50
CA ALA A 152 14.13 9.46 0.84
C ALA A 152 15.22 8.88 1.74
N ASN A 153 16.48 9.23 1.46
CA ASN A 153 17.64 8.82 2.26
C ASN A 153 17.77 7.29 2.42
N ASN A 154 17.50 6.52 1.37
CA ASN A 154 17.49 5.05 1.39
C ASN A 154 16.50 4.47 2.42
N GLN A 155 15.40 5.18 2.67
CA GLN A 155 14.28 4.70 3.47
C GLN A 155 13.00 4.92 2.69
N LEU A 156 12.17 3.90 2.67
CA LEU A 156 10.83 4.02 2.14
C LEU A 156 9.92 4.54 3.25
N THR A 157 9.17 5.60 2.98
CA THR A 157 8.10 6.10 3.84
C THR A 157 6.76 5.84 3.16
N PHE A 158 5.75 5.50 3.95
CA PHE A 158 4.43 5.17 3.45
C PHE A 158 3.40 5.26 4.57
N SER A 159 2.12 5.28 4.20
CA SER A 159 1.02 5.13 5.14
C SER A 159 0.19 3.89 4.85
N VAL A 160 -0.45 3.35 5.89
CA VAL A 160 -1.33 2.19 5.84
C VAL A 160 -2.67 2.60 6.42
N ASN A 161 -3.76 2.43 5.68
CA ASN A 161 -5.10 2.66 6.19
C ASN A 161 -5.42 1.65 7.29
N LEU A 162 -6.09 2.14 8.33
CA LEU A 162 -6.51 1.34 9.47
C LEU A 162 -8.04 1.32 9.56
N THR A 163 -8.56 0.13 9.78
CA THR A 163 -9.90 -0.06 10.33
C THR A 163 -9.90 0.17 11.84
N VAL A 164 -11.07 0.06 12.47
CA VAL A 164 -11.20 0.18 13.93
C VAL A 164 -10.43 -0.93 14.63
N TYR A 165 -10.57 -2.16 14.12
CA TYR A 165 -9.84 -3.32 14.61
C TYR A 165 -8.31 -3.14 14.48
N ASP A 166 -7.84 -2.66 13.34
CA ASP A 166 -6.40 -2.46 13.09
C ASP A 166 -5.80 -1.41 14.03
N LEU A 167 -6.53 -0.32 14.32
CA LEU A 167 -6.06 0.71 15.25
C LEU A 167 -5.79 0.11 16.63
N VAL A 168 -6.74 -0.67 17.16
CA VAL A 168 -6.61 -1.26 18.50
C VAL A 168 -5.48 -2.28 18.54
N THR A 169 -5.37 -3.13 17.52
CA THR A 169 -4.39 -4.24 17.48
C THR A 169 -2.97 -3.79 17.19
N LEU A 170 -2.78 -2.58 16.65
CA LEU A 170 -1.47 -1.95 16.49
C LEU A 170 -0.80 -1.56 17.82
N SER A 171 -1.59 -1.45 18.89
CA SER A 171 -1.10 -1.17 20.23
C SER A 171 -0.36 -2.35 20.86
N LYS A 172 0.68 -2.08 21.65
CA LYS A 172 1.36 -3.10 22.47
C LYS A 172 0.51 -3.61 23.63
N LYS A 173 -0.62 -2.95 23.88
CA LYS A 173 -1.58 -3.23 24.94
C LYS A 173 -2.87 -3.87 24.42
N SER A 174 -2.93 -4.21 23.12
CA SER A 174 -4.11 -4.86 22.56
C SER A 174 -4.45 -6.14 23.34
N SER A 175 -5.73 -6.30 23.68
CA SER A 175 -6.22 -7.59 24.17
C SER A 175 -6.19 -8.61 23.02
N GLN A 176 -5.73 -9.83 23.32
CA GLN A 176 -5.76 -10.95 22.36
C GLN A 176 -7.18 -11.47 22.10
N SER A 177 -8.16 -11.06 22.91
CA SER A 177 -9.54 -11.55 22.83
C SER A 177 -10.41 -10.84 21.80
N ILE A 178 -9.94 -9.73 21.22
CA ILE A 178 -10.73 -8.93 20.27
C ILE A 178 -10.70 -9.61 18.92
N ARG A 179 -11.87 -9.81 18.32
CA ARG A 179 -12.03 -10.43 17.01
C ARG A 179 -12.44 -9.39 15.97
N PRO A 180 -11.85 -9.42 14.76
CA PRO A 180 -12.30 -8.56 13.67
C PRO A 180 -13.75 -8.92 13.32
N TYR A 181 -14.54 -7.93 12.89
CA TYR A 181 -15.94 -8.00 12.51
C TYR A 181 -16.95 -8.26 13.64
N ASP A 182 -16.65 -9.19 14.54
CA ASP A 182 -17.55 -9.53 15.65
C ASP A 182 -17.54 -8.48 16.76
N ASP A 183 -16.35 -8.03 17.14
CA ASP A 183 -16.16 -7.12 18.26
C ASP A 183 -15.94 -5.68 17.76
N LEU A 184 -15.19 -5.52 16.65
CA LEU A 184 -14.87 -4.23 16.02
C LEU A 184 -14.89 -4.30 14.49
N ALA A 185 -15.24 -3.19 13.84
CA ALA A 185 -15.26 -3.09 12.38
C ALA A 185 -13.87 -3.31 11.76
N ALA A 186 -13.81 -4.21 10.77
CA ALA A 186 -12.60 -4.58 10.04
C ALA A 186 -12.83 -4.61 8.51
N CYS A 187 -13.67 -3.71 8.00
CA CYS A 187 -14.13 -3.74 6.60
C CYS A 187 -13.30 -2.86 5.65
N ALA A 188 -13.32 -3.19 4.36
CA ALA A 188 -12.53 -2.49 3.33
C ALA A 188 -12.94 -1.02 3.07
N VAL A 189 -14.06 -0.55 3.62
CA VAL A 189 -14.52 0.85 3.54
C VAL A 189 -14.57 1.54 4.91
N CYS A 190 -14.15 0.86 5.99
CA CYS A 190 -14.24 1.32 7.37
C CYS A 190 -12.99 2.10 7.83
N CYS A 191 -12.48 3.01 7.00
CA CYS A 191 -11.26 3.76 7.31
C CYS A 191 -11.51 4.73 8.47
N ILE A 192 -10.74 4.61 9.55
CA ILE A 192 -10.81 5.53 10.69
C ILE A 192 -9.48 6.21 11.02
N ALA A 193 -8.37 5.68 10.51
CA ALA A 193 -7.04 6.23 10.73
C ALA A 193 -6.05 5.79 9.65
N LYS A 194 -4.85 6.37 9.69
CA LYS A 194 -3.68 5.98 8.89
C LYS A 194 -2.47 5.78 9.80
N ALA A 195 -1.77 4.67 9.68
CA ALA A 195 -0.46 4.46 10.32
C ALA A 195 0.67 4.84 9.36
N PHE A 196 1.61 5.66 9.82
CA PHE A 196 2.76 6.11 9.03
C PHE A 196 4.01 5.37 9.45
N TYR A 197 4.69 4.78 8.47
CA TYR A 197 5.86 3.93 8.68
C TYR A 197 7.07 4.44 7.92
N THR A 198 8.24 4.00 8.38
CA THR A 198 9.45 3.94 7.57
C THR A 198 9.95 2.50 7.52
N VAL A 199 10.56 2.09 6.40
CA VAL A 199 11.26 0.82 6.29
C VAL A 199 12.62 0.98 5.62
N ASP A 200 13.61 0.26 6.14
CA ASP A 200 14.98 0.23 5.62
C ASP A 200 15.23 -0.99 4.72
N ALA A 201 16.43 -1.06 4.14
CA ALA A 201 16.84 -2.15 3.27
C ALA A 201 16.86 -3.52 3.96
N LYS A 202 16.84 -3.56 5.30
CA LYS A 202 16.73 -4.80 6.10
C LYS A 202 15.28 -5.23 6.30
N ALA A 203 14.32 -4.52 5.67
CA ALA A 203 12.90 -4.76 5.81
C ALA A 203 12.39 -4.60 7.25
N LEU A 204 13.05 -3.77 8.06
CA LEU A 204 12.59 -3.45 9.42
C LEU A 204 11.67 -2.24 9.39
N ALA A 205 10.37 -2.50 9.52
CA ALA A 205 9.37 -1.44 9.56
C ALA A 205 9.32 -0.79 10.95
N GLN A 206 9.24 0.54 10.97
CA GLN A 206 9.11 1.32 12.18
C GLN A 206 7.87 2.21 12.09
N LEU A 207 6.90 2.00 12.98
CA LEU A 207 5.78 2.91 13.16
C LEU A 207 6.30 4.26 13.68
N LYS A 208 5.97 5.34 12.98
CA LYS A 208 6.29 6.71 13.41
C LYS A 208 5.16 7.31 14.23
N TYR A 209 3.95 7.26 13.67
CA TYR A 209 2.74 7.73 14.32
C TYR A 209 1.50 7.18 13.58
N VAL A 210 0.34 7.35 14.20
CA VAL A 210 -0.98 7.13 13.63
C VAL A 210 -1.69 8.48 13.57
N GLU A 211 -2.38 8.74 12.47
CA GLU A 211 -3.26 9.90 12.31
C GLU A 211 -4.71 9.43 12.23
N LEU A 212 -5.54 9.91 13.13
CA LEU A 212 -6.97 9.67 13.14
C LEU A 212 -7.66 10.53 12.09
N ASN A 213 -8.69 9.99 11.45
CA ASN A 213 -9.57 10.78 10.60
C ASN A 213 -10.26 11.88 11.43
N ASN A 214 -10.51 13.02 10.80
CA ASN A 214 -11.25 14.11 11.42
C ASN A 214 -12.75 13.77 11.43
N VAL A 215 -13.19 13.11 12.50
CA VAL A 215 -14.57 12.64 12.69
C VAL A 215 -15.29 13.57 13.65
N LYS A 216 -16.47 14.07 13.24
CA LYS A 216 -17.23 15.08 14.01
C LYS A 216 -18.37 14.49 14.83
N ASN A 217 -18.90 13.35 14.43
CA ASN A 217 -20.00 12.67 15.11
C ASN A 217 -19.83 11.15 14.97
N THR A 218 -20.58 10.39 15.77
CA THR A 218 -20.52 8.93 15.75
C THR A 218 -21.17 8.30 14.53
N ASP A 219 -21.99 9.04 13.77
CA ASP A 219 -22.73 8.54 12.62
C ASP A 219 -21.83 8.42 11.37
N GLU A 220 -20.72 9.16 11.35
CA GLU A 220 -19.61 9.04 10.40
C GLU A 220 -18.76 7.77 10.63
N LEU A 221 -18.92 7.08 11.76
CA LEU A 221 -18.13 5.91 12.12
C LEU A 221 -18.86 4.60 11.80
N PRO A 222 -18.11 3.50 11.54
CA PRO A 222 -18.68 2.18 11.42
C PRO A 222 -19.50 1.78 12.66
N GLN A 223 -20.57 1.02 12.46
CA GLN A 223 -21.45 0.52 13.54
C GLN A 223 -21.37 -1.01 13.71
N GLN A 224 -20.39 -1.66 13.08
CA GLN A 224 -20.22 -3.11 13.11
C GLN A 224 -19.46 -3.55 14.37
N GLY A 225 -20.05 -4.48 15.13
CA GLY A 225 -19.39 -5.18 16.24
C GLY A 225 -19.93 -4.79 17.62
N VAL A 226 -19.85 -5.71 18.57
CA VAL A 226 -20.46 -5.52 19.91
C VAL A 226 -19.80 -4.41 20.72
N GLU A 227 -18.51 -4.13 20.51
CA GLU A 227 -17.78 -3.07 21.23
C GLU A 227 -17.68 -1.75 20.45
N GLN A 228 -18.23 -1.71 19.24
CA GLN A 228 -18.06 -0.60 18.30
C GLN A 228 -18.66 0.71 18.82
N SER A 229 -19.85 0.67 19.44
CA SER A 229 -20.49 1.88 19.96
C SER A 229 -19.67 2.52 21.09
N CYS A 230 -19.08 1.71 21.98
CA CYS A 230 -18.20 2.19 23.03
C CYS A 230 -16.90 2.77 22.46
N PHE A 231 -16.28 2.05 21.51
CA PHE A 231 -15.12 2.54 20.78
C PHE A 231 -15.38 3.90 20.12
N ASN A 232 -16.51 4.05 19.41
CA ASN A 232 -16.87 5.27 18.69
C ASN A 232 -16.95 6.50 19.62
N LYS A 233 -17.54 6.32 20.81
CA LYS A 233 -17.60 7.38 21.84
C LYS A 233 -16.21 7.75 22.36
N LEU A 234 -15.37 6.76 22.61
CA LEU A 234 -13.99 6.98 23.06
C LEU A 234 -13.19 7.70 21.98
N LEU A 235 -13.24 7.26 20.72
CA LEU A 235 -12.56 7.90 19.60
C LEU A 235 -12.97 9.37 19.46
N LEU A 236 -14.28 9.66 19.49
CA LEU A 236 -14.81 11.02 19.38
C LEU A 236 -14.32 11.93 20.52
N SER A 237 -14.14 11.40 21.73
CA SER A 237 -13.60 12.17 22.85
C SER A 237 -12.15 12.62 22.62
N TYR A 238 -11.34 11.80 21.93
CA TYR A 238 -9.97 12.16 21.57
C TYR A 238 -9.95 13.17 20.41
N THR A 239 -10.72 12.94 19.35
CA THR A 239 -10.74 13.84 18.18
C THR A 239 -11.30 15.22 18.55
N SER A 240 -12.35 15.27 19.38
CA SER A 240 -12.93 16.54 19.87
C SER A 240 -11.99 17.33 20.77
N ALA A 241 -11.05 16.65 21.43
CA ALA A 241 -9.98 17.29 22.22
C ALA A 241 -8.76 17.69 21.37
N GLY A 242 -8.84 17.58 20.03
CA GLY A 242 -7.74 17.87 19.11
C GLY A 242 -6.62 16.83 19.11
N LYS A 243 -6.81 15.68 19.76
CA LYS A 243 -5.82 14.59 19.78
C LYS A 243 -6.03 13.68 18.56
N THR A 244 -5.51 14.09 17.41
CA THR A 244 -5.64 13.33 16.14
C THR A 244 -4.36 12.58 15.76
N THR A 245 -3.21 12.89 16.35
CA THR A 245 -1.94 12.19 16.06
C THR A 245 -1.47 11.39 17.26
N PHE A 246 -1.35 10.08 17.12
CA PHE A 246 -0.90 9.16 18.16
C PHE A 246 0.50 8.64 17.86
N LYS A 247 1.45 8.94 18.76
CA LYS A 247 2.68 8.14 18.87
C LYS A 247 2.35 6.84 19.60
N GLN A 248 3.27 5.87 19.58
CA GLN A 248 3.06 4.56 20.23
C GLN A 248 2.54 4.67 21.66
N SER A 249 3.11 5.55 22.50
CA SER A 249 2.67 5.72 23.89
C SER A 249 1.21 6.18 24.02
N THR A 250 0.77 7.07 23.14
CA THR A 250 -0.62 7.57 23.12
C THR A 250 -1.57 6.52 22.55
N LEU A 251 -1.12 5.75 21.56
CA LEU A 251 -1.85 4.60 21.05
C LEU A 251 -2.05 3.53 22.13
N ASP A 252 -0.99 3.24 22.90
CA ASP A 252 -1.04 2.33 24.04
C ASP A 252 -2.01 2.83 25.13
N GLU A 253 -1.96 4.13 25.48
CA GLU A 253 -2.91 4.76 26.41
C GLU A 253 -4.37 4.68 25.90
N PHE A 254 -4.58 4.96 24.62
CA PHE A 254 -5.91 4.89 24.00
C PHE A 254 -6.47 3.47 24.08
N THR A 255 -5.67 2.46 23.71
CA THR A 255 -6.06 1.06 23.77
C THR A 255 -6.28 0.56 25.20
N ASP A 256 -5.45 0.98 26.15
CA ASP A 256 -5.66 0.65 27.58
C ASP A 256 -7.02 1.17 28.07
N LYS A 257 -7.40 2.42 27.72
CA LYS A 257 -8.72 2.96 28.05
C LYS A 257 -9.84 2.22 27.34
N PHE A 258 -9.67 1.87 26.07
CA PHE A 258 -10.63 1.05 25.35
C PHE A 258 -10.85 -0.31 26.04
N ASN A 259 -9.77 -1.00 26.41
CA ASN A 259 -9.85 -2.27 27.12
C ASN A 259 -10.59 -2.14 28.46
N GLN A 260 -10.34 -1.06 29.21
CA GLN A 260 -10.97 -0.83 30.52
C GLN A 260 -12.46 -0.44 30.40
N MET A 261 -12.81 0.37 29.40
CA MET A 261 -14.14 0.95 29.29
C MET A 261 -15.11 0.10 28.47
N CYS A 262 -14.60 -0.57 27.44
CA CYS A 262 -15.43 -1.21 26.42
C CYS A 262 -15.42 -2.73 26.56
N ILE A 263 -14.26 -3.36 26.79
CA ILE A 263 -14.20 -4.82 26.90
C ILE A 263 -14.78 -5.22 28.25
N LYS A 264 -16.05 -5.63 28.25
CA LYS A 264 -16.67 -6.24 29.42
C LYS A 264 -15.89 -7.52 29.75
N THR A 265 -15.46 -7.67 31.00
CA THR A 265 -14.97 -8.96 31.48
C THR A 265 -16.09 -9.97 31.25
N LYS A 266 -15.93 -10.87 30.28
CA LYS A 266 -16.82 -12.01 30.10
C LYS A 266 -16.58 -12.91 31.32
N ASN A 267 -17.34 -12.68 32.38
CA ASN A 267 -17.48 -13.61 33.50
C ASN A 267 -18.26 -14.84 33.04
#